data_AF-A0A6J7VJF6-F1
#
_entry.id   AF-A0A6J7VJF6-F1
#
_cell.length_a   1.000
_cell.length_b   1.000
_cell.length_c   1.000
_cell.angle_alpha   90.00
_cell.angle_beta   90.00
_cell.angle_gamma   90.00
#
_symmetry.space_group_name_H-M   'P 1'
#
loop_
_entity.id
_entity.type
_entity.pdbx_description
1 polymer ?
#
loop_
_entity_poly.entity_id
_entity_poly.type
_entity_poly.pdbx_seq_one_letter_code
_entity_poly.pdbx_strand_id
1 'polypeptide(L)'
;MLFEHARMASEDGLVMQLHPGSLRNYDASVFKDYGADKGFDIPLETHYVKELAPLLEAFGFNPNFRMVLFTLDESAYSRELAPLAGAYPSLRLGPPWWFHDSLNGMERWRESVTETAGFYNTVGFIDDTRAFCSIPVRHDVARRFDAGYLSREVARHRISKSDAVELAADIAYNLSKDFFRL
;
A
#
# COMPACT_ATOMS: atom_id res chain seq x y z
N MET A 1 6.78 -9.80 -18.55
CA MET A 1 7.69 -9.50 -17.42
C MET A 1 7.00 -9.61 -16.07
N LEU A 2 5.91 -8.90 -15.79
CA LEU A 2 5.21 -8.98 -14.48
C LEU A 2 4.88 -10.42 -14.05
N PHE A 3 4.29 -11.21 -14.96
CA PHE A 3 3.96 -12.61 -14.72
C PHE A 3 5.18 -13.48 -14.39
N GLU A 4 6.30 -13.29 -15.10
CA GLU A 4 7.54 -14.03 -14.84
C GLU A 4 8.17 -13.65 -13.50
N HIS A 5 8.12 -12.37 -13.12
CA HIS A 5 8.56 -11.95 -11.78
C HIS A 5 7.67 -12.58 -10.69
N ALA A 6 6.36 -12.70 -10.92
CA ALA A 6 5.47 -13.38 -9.99
C ALA A 6 5.78 -14.89 -9.90
N ARG A 7 6.08 -15.54 -11.04
CA ARG A 7 6.54 -16.93 -11.06
C ARG A 7 7.82 -17.11 -10.23
N MET A 8 8.84 -16.28 -10.47
CA MET A 8 10.09 -16.32 -9.70
C MET A 8 9.87 -16.04 -8.21
N ALA A 9 9.09 -15.01 -7.88
CA ALA A 9 8.71 -14.67 -6.50
C ALA A 9 7.94 -15.82 -5.80
N SER A 10 7.14 -16.58 -6.55
CA SER A 10 6.45 -17.76 -6.03
C SER A 10 7.38 -18.95 -5.76
N GLU A 11 8.57 -18.95 -6.35
CA GLU A 11 9.61 -19.98 -6.18
C GLU A 11 10.59 -19.61 -5.06
N ASP A 12 11.08 -18.36 -5.04
CA ASP A 12 12.10 -17.89 -4.06
C ASP A 12 11.52 -17.18 -2.83
N GLY A 13 10.23 -16.80 -2.86
CA GLY A 13 9.54 -16.13 -1.78
C GLY A 13 9.87 -14.64 -1.62
N LEU A 14 10.47 -14.00 -2.63
CA LEU A 14 10.69 -12.55 -2.65
C LEU A 14 9.35 -11.82 -2.67
N VAL A 15 9.18 -10.82 -1.79
CA VAL A 15 7.96 -10.01 -1.76
C VAL A 15 7.91 -9.10 -2.98
N MET A 16 6.86 -9.26 -3.78
CA MET A 16 6.65 -8.47 -4.98
C MET A 16 5.84 -7.21 -4.68
N GLN A 17 6.37 -6.02 -4.98
CA GLN A 17 5.65 -4.76 -4.78
C GLN A 17 5.29 -4.15 -6.14
N LEU A 18 4.02 -3.84 -6.36
CA LEU A 18 3.56 -3.24 -7.61
C LEU A 18 3.13 -1.79 -7.39
N HIS A 19 3.82 -0.87 -8.07
CA HIS A 19 3.60 0.58 -8.04
C HIS A 19 3.25 1.12 -9.44
N PRO A 20 2.00 0.93 -9.92
CA PRO A 20 1.56 1.36 -11.24
C PRO A 20 0.96 2.78 -11.21
N GLY A 21 0.57 3.29 -12.39
CA GLY A 21 -0.30 4.47 -12.48
C GLY A 21 0.41 5.82 -12.50
N SER A 22 1.73 5.88 -12.76
CA SER A 22 2.46 7.14 -12.93
C SER A 22 2.82 7.36 -14.40
N LEU A 23 2.29 8.43 -15.01
CA LEU A 23 2.79 8.96 -16.28
C LEU A 23 4.02 9.83 -15.99
N ARG A 24 5.20 9.23 -16.17
CA ARG A 24 6.47 9.88 -15.86
C ARG A 24 6.92 10.83 -16.97
N ASN A 25 7.70 11.84 -16.58
CA ASN A 25 8.35 12.78 -17.50
C ASN A 25 7.34 13.53 -18.40
N TYR A 26 6.24 13.97 -17.79
CA TYR A 26 5.10 14.62 -18.45
C TYR A 26 5.51 15.87 -19.23
N ASP A 27 6.47 16.64 -18.71
CA ASP A 27 7.06 17.76 -19.43
C ASP A 27 8.33 17.31 -20.19
N ALA A 28 8.20 17.25 -21.52
CA ALA A 28 9.29 16.83 -22.40
C ALA A 28 10.48 17.81 -22.42
N SER A 29 10.24 19.11 -22.18
CA SER A 29 11.31 20.10 -22.15
C SER A 29 12.16 19.95 -20.88
N VAL A 30 11.51 19.78 -19.73
CA VAL A 30 12.18 19.52 -18.46
C VAL A 30 12.91 18.18 -18.50
N PHE A 31 12.30 17.13 -19.05
CA PHE A 31 12.96 15.83 -19.17
C PHE A 31 14.21 15.90 -20.05
N LYS A 32 14.14 16.63 -21.17
CA LYS A 32 15.29 16.84 -22.06
C LYS A 32 16.44 17.56 -21.36
N ASP A 33 16.14 18.61 -20.59
CA ASP A 33 17.16 19.47 -20.00
C ASP A 33 17.71 18.93 -18.66
N TYR A 34 16.88 18.23 -17.88
CA TYR A 34 17.19 17.86 -16.49
C TYR A 34 17.03 16.36 -16.17
N GLY A 35 16.47 15.56 -17.09
CA GLY A 35 16.23 14.14 -16.90
C GLY A 35 15.00 13.82 -16.03
N ALA A 36 14.94 12.58 -15.54
CA ALA A 36 13.83 12.06 -14.73
C ALA A 36 13.82 12.59 -13.28
N ASP A 37 12.73 12.28 -12.57
CA ASP A 37 12.53 12.58 -11.14
C ASP A 37 12.59 14.09 -10.81
N LYS A 38 12.05 14.95 -11.70
CA LYS A 38 12.00 16.42 -11.51
C LYS A 38 10.63 16.96 -11.12
N GLY A 39 9.73 16.09 -10.68
CA GLY A 39 8.39 16.49 -10.22
C GLY A 39 7.34 16.62 -11.33
N PHE A 40 7.65 16.15 -12.55
CA PHE A 40 6.72 16.13 -13.69
C PHE A 40 6.18 14.72 -13.94
N ASP A 41 5.78 14.03 -12.87
CA ASP A 41 5.23 12.68 -12.93
C ASP A 41 3.79 12.73 -12.41
N ILE A 42 2.82 12.40 -13.27
CA ILE A 42 1.39 12.66 -13.02
C ILE A 42 0.62 11.33 -12.87
N PRO A 43 -0.21 11.17 -11.83
CA PRO A 43 -1.10 10.02 -11.68
C PRO A 43 -2.02 9.80 -12.89
N LEU A 44 -2.26 8.53 -13.22
CA LEU A 44 -3.26 8.08 -14.19
C LEU A 44 -4.31 7.21 -13.49
N GLU A 45 -5.50 7.15 -14.09
CA GLU A 45 -6.48 6.11 -13.78
C GLU A 45 -5.84 4.73 -13.95
N THR A 46 -6.09 3.83 -12.99
CA THR A 46 -5.46 2.51 -12.95
C THR A 46 -6.48 1.40 -12.68
N HIS A 47 -6.39 0.31 -13.44
CA HIS A 47 -7.24 -0.87 -13.29
C HIS A 47 -6.43 -2.07 -12.80
N TYR A 48 -7.00 -2.87 -11.89
CA TYR A 48 -6.36 -4.00 -11.22
C TYR A 48 -7.08 -5.33 -11.48
N VAL A 49 -8.42 -5.35 -11.42
CA VAL A 49 -9.23 -6.58 -11.43
C VAL A 49 -8.98 -7.43 -12.67
N LYS A 50 -9.07 -6.83 -13.87
CA LYS A 50 -8.83 -7.55 -15.13
C LYS A 50 -7.34 -7.78 -15.38
N GLU A 51 -6.52 -6.78 -15.08
CA GLU A 51 -5.09 -6.77 -15.40
C GLU A 51 -4.30 -7.78 -14.54
N LEU A 52 -4.72 -7.99 -13.28
CA LEU A 52 -4.10 -8.95 -12.38
C LEU A 52 -4.73 -10.34 -12.43
N ALA A 53 -5.87 -10.53 -13.10
CA ALA A 53 -6.57 -11.82 -13.12
C ALA A 53 -5.68 -12.99 -13.55
N PRO A 54 -4.91 -12.94 -14.66
CA PRO A 54 -4.06 -14.06 -15.06
C PRO A 54 -2.97 -14.40 -14.04
N LEU A 55 -2.41 -13.38 -13.38
CA LEU A 55 -1.36 -13.55 -12.36
C LEU A 55 -1.94 -14.17 -11.09
N LEU A 56 -3.10 -13.68 -10.64
CA LEU A 56 -3.77 -14.17 -9.43
C LEU A 56 -4.39 -15.57 -9.63
N GLU A 57 -4.84 -15.89 -10.83
CA GLU A 57 -5.26 -17.25 -11.19
C GLU A 57 -4.10 -18.24 -11.07
N ALA A 58 -2.90 -17.86 -11.53
CA ALA A 58 -1.73 -18.72 -11.48
C ALA A 58 -1.09 -18.83 -10.08
N PHE A 59 -1.00 -17.72 -9.34
CA PHE A 59 -0.18 -17.64 -8.12
C PHE A 59 -0.92 -17.16 -6.87
N GLY A 60 -2.17 -16.69 -6.98
CA GLY A 60 -2.88 -15.98 -5.91
C GLY A 60 -3.09 -16.80 -4.62
N PHE A 61 -3.13 -18.14 -4.73
CA PHE A 61 -3.23 -19.07 -3.60
C PHE A 61 -1.93 -19.82 -3.30
N ASN A 62 -0.83 -19.51 -4.00
CA ASN A 62 0.46 -20.11 -3.71
C ASN A 62 0.97 -19.58 -2.35
N PRO A 63 1.28 -20.44 -1.36
CA PRO A 63 1.70 -20.02 -0.02
C PRO A 63 3.04 -19.26 0.02
N ASN A 64 3.87 -19.41 -1.02
CA ASN A 64 5.15 -18.70 -1.14
C ASN A 64 5.00 -17.36 -1.85
N PHE A 65 3.92 -17.13 -2.60
CA PHE A 65 3.71 -15.89 -3.32
C PHE A 65 3.15 -14.81 -2.39
N ARG A 66 3.83 -13.67 -2.34
CA ARG A 66 3.45 -12.50 -1.54
C ARG A 66 3.56 -11.25 -2.39
N MET A 67 2.49 -10.47 -2.48
CA MET A 67 2.45 -9.27 -3.27
C MET A 67 1.79 -8.10 -2.51
N VAL A 68 2.39 -6.92 -2.64
CA VAL A 68 1.84 -5.66 -2.12
C VAL A 68 1.38 -4.81 -3.30
N LEU A 69 0.12 -4.36 -3.24
CA LEU A 69 -0.45 -3.45 -4.22
C LEU A 69 -0.43 -2.01 -3.69
N PHE A 70 0.12 -1.11 -4.50
CA PHE A 70 0.05 0.33 -4.32
C PHE A 70 -0.74 0.96 -5.47
N THR A 71 -1.23 2.19 -5.28
CA THR A 71 -1.96 2.94 -6.31
C THR A 71 -1.71 4.44 -6.18
N LEU A 72 -1.78 5.15 -7.31
CA LEU A 72 -1.92 6.62 -7.36
C LEU A 72 -3.37 7.06 -7.64
N ASP A 73 -4.29 6.10 -7.79
CA ASP A 73 -5.72 6.32 -8.03
C ASP A 73 -6.52 5.86 -6.81
N GLU A 74 -6.99 6.81 -6.00
CA GLU A 74 -7.76 6.55 -4.78
C GLU A 74 -9.15 5.95 -5.08
N SER A 75 -9.67 6.12 -6.32
CA SER A 75 -10.96 5.53 -6.71
C SER A 75 -10.93 3.99 -6.75
N ALA A 76 -9.73 3.41 -6.80
CA ALA A 76 -9.52 1.98 -6.77
C ALA A 76 -9.55 1.39 -5.35
N TYR A 77 -9.46 2.19 -4.28
CA TYR A 77 -9.33 1.69 -2.89
C TYR A 77 -10.45 0.72 -2.51
N SER A 78 -11.69 1.20 -2.48
CA SER A 78 -12.86 0.38 -2.12
C SER A 78 -13.38 -0.46 -3.29
N ARG A 79 -13.15 0.02 -4.52
CA ARG A 79 -13.69 -0.60 -5.74
C ARG A 79 -12.93 -1.85 -6.18
N GLU A 80 -11.61 -1.87 -6.03
CA GLU A 80 -10.75 -2.95 -6.55
C GLU A 80 -9.76 -3.49 -5.51
N LEU A 81 -8.98 -2.62 -4.88
CA LEU A 81 -7.85 -2.99 -4.03
C LEU A 81 -8.31 -3.77 -2.78
N ALA A 82 -9.22 -3.20 -2.00
CA ALA A 82 -9.68 -3.84 -0.77
C ALA A 82 -10.41 -5.17 -1.01
N PRO A 83 -11.32 -5.30 -2.00
CA PRO A 83 -11.90 -6.60 -2.36
C PRO A 83 -10.85 -7.64 -2.81
N LEU A 84 -9.87 -7.25 -3.63
CA LEU A 84 -8.81 -8.17 -4.07
C LEU A 84 -7.95 -8.65 -2.89
N ALA A 85 -7.52 -7.74 -2.01
CA ALA A 85 -6.71 -8.07 -0.84
C ALA A 85 -7.51 -8.86 0.22
N GLY A 86 -8.82 -8.64 0.32
CA GLY A 86 -9.70 -9.44 1.17
C GLY A 86 -9.95 -10.86 0.65
N ALA A 87 -9.80 -11.08 -0.66
CA ALA A 87 -10.07 -12.37 -1.29
C ALA A 87 -8.82 -13.27 -1.44
N TYR A 88 -7.67 -12.69 -1.75
CA TYR A 88 -6.46 -13.47 -2.05
C TYR A 88 -5.46 -13.45 -0.88
N PRO A 89 -5.07 -14.63 -0.34
CA PRO A 89 -4.18 -14.69 0.83
C PRO A 89 -2.77 -14.14 0.54
N SER A 90 -2.34 -14.16 -0.72
CA SER A 90 -1.05 -13.63 -1.18
C SER A 90 -1.00 -12.11 -1.28
N LEU A 91 -2.15 -11.42 -1.29
CA LEU A 91 -2.24 -9.98 -1.52
C LEU A 91 -2.31 -9.18 -0.23
N ARG A 92 -1.57 -8.07 -0.18
CA ARG A 92 -1.70 -7.03 0.84
C ARG A 92 -1.74 -5.65 0.21
N LEU A 93 -2.30 -4.69 0.92
CA LEU A 93 -2.33 -3.29 0.51
C LEU A 93 -1.16 -2.52 1.12
N GLY A 94 -0.46 -1.79 0.25
CA GLY A 94 0.49 -0.76 0.66
C GLY A 94 -0.21 0.45 1.28
N PRO A 95 0.51 1.25 2.09
CA PRO A 95 0.01 2.55 2.55
C PRO A 95 -0.31 3.48 1.35
N PRO A 96 -1.06 4.58 1.57
CA PRO A 96 -1.26 5.58 0.53
C PRO A 96 0.10 6.12 0.07
N TRP A 97 0.28 6.21 -1.25
CA TRP A 97 1.59 6.40 -1.87
C TRP A 97 1.74 7.78 -2.51
N TRP A 98 2.97 8.30 -2.46
CA TRP A 98 3.40 9.54 -3.14
C TRP A 98 2.56 10.75 -2.75
N PHE A 99 1.69 11.24 -3.64
CA PHE A 99 0.82 12.40 -3.37
C PHE A 99 -0.20 12.12 -2.25
N HIS A 100 -0.50 10.84 -2.02
CA HIS A 100 -1.47 10.40 -1.02
C HIS A 100 -0.83 10.11 0.34
N ASP A 101 0.51 10.07 0.44
CA ASP A 101 1.25 10.02 1.71
C ASP A 101 1.14 11.38 2.43
N SER A 102 -0.06 11.63 2.96
CA SER A 102 -0.48 12.87 3.62
C SER A 102 -1.62 12.56 4.59
N LEU A 103 -1.84 13.40 5.60
CA LEU A 103 -2.90 13.18 6.60
C LEU A 103 -4.28 12.92 5.97
N ASN A 104 -4.63 13.68 4.93
CA ASN A 104 -5.92 13.52 4.26
C ASN A 104 -5.98 12.27 3.37
N GLY A 105 -4.86 11.89 2.75
CA GLY A 105 -4.78 10.65 1.97
C GLY A 105 -4.81 9.41 2.87
N MET A 106 -4.13 9.45 4.02
CA MET A 106 -4.20 8.40 5.05
C MET A 106 -5.62 8.22 5.60
N GLU A 107 -6.35 9.31 5.84
CA GLU A 107 -7.76 9.28 6.23
C GLU A 107 -8.63 8.60 5.16
N ARG A 108 -8.53 9.05 3.90
CA ARG A 108 -9.31 8.44 2.80
C ARG A 108 -8.96 6.98 2.60
N TRP A 109 -7.67 6.62 2.70
CA TRP A 109 -7.22 5.25 2.56
C TRP A 109 -7.81 4.37 3.68
N ARG A 110 -7.66 4.74 4.96
CA ARG A 110 -8.20 3.95 6.08
C ARG A 110 -9.71 3.78 5.98
N GLU A 111 -10.45 4.86 5.71
CA GLU A 111 -11.91 4.80 5.56
C GLU A 111 -12.35 3.94 4.37
N SER A 112 -11.58 3.93 3.26
CA SER A 112 -11.98 3.22 2.04
C SER A 112 -11.59 1.74 2.01
N VAL A 113 -10.50 1.34 2.70
CA VAL A 113 -9.98 -0.04 2.61
C VAL A 113 -10.34 -0.92 3.80
N THR A 114 -10.49 -0.33 4.99
CA THR A 114 -10.53 -1.10 6.25
C THR A 114 -11.76 -1.99 6.35
N GLU A 115 -12.91 -1.56 5.85
CA GLU A 115 -14.16 -2.32 5.98
C GLU A 115 -14.15 -3.66 5.21
N THR A 116 -13.40 -3.74 4.10
CA THR A 116 -13.32 -4.96 3.27
C THR A 116 -12.01 -5.71 3.47
N ALA A 117 -10.86 -5.01 3.48
CA ALA A 117 -9.56 -5.65 3.64
C ALA A 117 -9.26 -5.96 5.13
N GLY A 118 -9.80 -5.19 6.06
CA GLY A 118 -9.35 -5.19 7.45
C GLY A 118 -7.93 -4.64 7.60
N PHE A 119 -7.42 -4.60 8.84
CA PHE A 119 -6.08 -4.10 9.13
C PHE A 119 -4.98 -5.09 8.71
N TYR A 120 -5.23 -6.38 8.89
CA TYR A 120 -4.24 -7.46 8.66
C TYR A 120 -4.01 -7.80 7.19
N ASN A 121 -4.84 -7.28 6.26
CA ASN A 121 -4.54 -7.30 4.82
C ASN A 121 -3.80 -6.04 4.34
N THR A 122 -3.16 -5.30 5.25
CA THR A 122 -2.28 -4.16 4.95
C THR A 122 -0.86 -4.45 5.44
N VAL A 123 0.13 -3.65 5.03
CA VAL A 123 1.55 -3.89 5.38
C VAL A 123 2.16 -2.85 6.34
N GLY A 124 1.35 -1.97 6.95
CA GLY A 124 1.85 -0.86 7.75
C GLY A 124 2.27 0.35 6.90
N PHE A 125 3.37 1.02 7.27
CA PHE A 125 3.83 2.27 6.64
C PHE A 125 5.27 2.17 6.12
N ILE A 126 5.53 2.84 4.98
CA ILE A 126 6.84 2.98 4.33
C ILE A 126 6.99 4.45 3.90
N ASP A 127 8.16 5.05 4.09
CA ASP A 127 8.39 6.48 3.88
C ASP A 127 8.61 6.91 2.41
N ASP A 128 9.03 5.98 1.54
CA ASP A 128 9.35 6.19 0.12
C ASP A 128 10.13 7.48 -0.17
N THR A 129 11.16 7.77 0.64
CA THR A 129 11.90 9.03 0.53
C THR A 129 13.38 8.86 0.26
N ARG A 130 13.92 9.74 -0.60
CA ARG A 130 15.37 9.97 -0.71
C ARG A 130 15.90 10.91 0.38
N ALA A 131 15.02 11.65 1.06
CA ALA A 131 15.40 12.64 2.07
C ALA A 131 15.56 11.98 3.45
N PHE A 132 16.77 11.48 3.74
CA PHE A 132 17.08 10.74 4.97
C PHE A 132 16.57 11.39 6.26
N CYS A 133 16.73 12.71 6.43
CA CYS A 133 16.27 13.41 7.62
C CYS A 133 14.74 13.46 7.78
N SER A 134 13.98 13.15 6.72
CA SER A 134 12.51 13.11 6.77
C SER A 134 11.97 11.76 7.26
N ILE A 135 12.77 10.69 7.24
CA ILE A 135 12.35 9.35 7.67
C ILE A 135 11.69 9.36 9.06
N PRO A 136 12.34 9.86 10.14
CA PRO A 136 11.71 9.84 11.46
C PRO A 136 10.42 10.67 11.53
N VAL A 137 10.36 11.77 10.77
CA VAL A 137 9.19 12.66 10.74
C VAL A 137 8.00 11.99 10.06
N ARG A 138 8.22 11.34 8.91
CA ARG A 138 7.18 10.61 8.17
C ARG A 138 6.61 9.46 8.99
N HIS A 139 7.48 8.66 9.63
CA HIS A 139 7.03 7.59 10.52
C HIS A 139 6.27 8.12 11.75
N ASP A 140 6.65 9.26 12.32
CA ASP A 140 5.91 9.87 13.43
C ASP A 140 4.52 10.35 12.99
N VAL A 141 4.40 10.95 11.80
CA VAL A 141 3.10 11.34 11.21
C VAL A 141 2.20 10.13 11.03
N ALA A 142 2.69 9.04 10.42
CA ALA A 142 1.92 7.82 10.22
C ALA A 142 1.44 7.21 11.55
N ARG A 143 2.32 7.12 12.55
CA ARG A 143 1.98 6.58 13.88
C ARG A 143 0.93 7.42 14.60
N ARG A 144 1.06 8.74 14.56
CA ARG A 144 0.07 9.66 15.17
C ARG A 144 -1.26 9.59 14.48
N PHE A 145 -1.25 9.52 13.14
CA PHE A 145 -2.45 9.38 12.36
C PHE A 145 -3.18 8.07 12.72
N ASP A 146 -2.49 6.93 12.67
CA ASP A 146 -3.10 5.63 12.97
C ASP A 146 -3.61 5.53 14.42
N ALA A 147 -2.87 6.08 15.39
CA ALA A 147 -3.33 6.15 16.78
C ALA A 147 -4.62 7.01 16.91
N GLY A 148 -4.69 8.12 16.17
CA GLY A 148 -5.88 8.98 16.11
C GLY A 148 -7.08 8.26 15.47
N TYR A 149 -6.86 7.57 14.36
CA TYR A 149 -7.85 6.76 13.67
C TYR A 149 -8.42 5.67 14.59
N LEU A 150 -7.56 4.86 15.22
CA LEU A 150 -7.98 3.80 16.13
C LEU A 150 -8.70 4.37 17.36
N SER A 151 -8.25 5.50 17.91
CA SER A 151 -8.94 6.17 19.01
C SER A 151 -10.36 6.61 18.61
N ARG A 152 -10.57 7.07 17.37
CA ARG A 152 -11.89 7.42 16.86
C ARG A 152 -12.80 6.21 16.75
N GLU A 153 -12.28 5.09 16.25
CA GLU A 153 -13.08 3.86 16.13
C GLU A 153 -13.44 3.26 17.50
N VAL A 154 -12.55 3.38 18.50
CA VAL A 154 -12.88 3.07 19.91
C VAL A 154 -13.98 3.98 20.44
N ALA A 155 -13.88 5.30 20.22
CA ALA A 155 -14.89 6.27 20.67
C ALA A 155 -16.26 6.05 20.01
N ARG A 156 -16.27 5.50 18.79
CA ARG A 156 -17.48 5.07 18.07
C ARG A 156 -17.98 3.67 18.48
N HIS A 157 -17.31 3.02 19.42
CA HIS A 157 -17.62 1.65 19.87
C HIS A 157 -17.57 0.60 18.74
N ARG A 158 -16.76 0.82 17.71
CA ARG A 158 -16.58 -0.12 16.59
C ARG A 158 -15.52 -1.19 16.88
N ILE A 159 -14.52 -0.85 17.69
CA ILE A 159 -13.49 -1.77 18.20
C ILE A 159 -13.27 -1.54 19.70
N SER A 160 -12.77 -2.55 20.40
CA SER A 160 -12.43 -2.39 21.81
C SER A 160 -11.11 -1.63 21.98
N LYS A 161 -10.89 -1.05 23.16
CA LYS A 161 -9.62 -0.38 23.49
C LYS A 161 -8.44 -1.35 23.48
N SER A 162 -8.65 -2.60 23.92
CA SER A 162 -7.60 -3.62 23.89
C SER A 162 -7.17 -3.94 22.47
N ASP A 163 -8.14 -4.16 21.57
CA ASP A 163 -7.84 -4.45 20.16
C ASP A 163 -7.14 -3.27 19.49
N ALA A 164 -7.56 -2.04 19.79
CA ALA A 164 -6.91 -0.84 19.26
C ALA A 164 -5.43 -0.72 19.69
N VAL A 165 -5.09 -1.09 20.92
CA VAL A 165 -3.70 -1.06 21.40
C VAL A 165 -2.85 -2.13 20.73
N GLU A 166 -3.41 -3.33 20.54
CA GLU A 166 -2.74 -4.42 19.81
C GLU A 166 -2.52 -4.03 18.34
N LEU A 167 -3.57 -3.58 17.66
CA LEU A 167 -3.52 -3.10 16.27
C LEU A 167 -2.51 -1.97 16.08
N ALA A 168 -2.38 -1.05 17.04
CA ALA A 168 -1.41 0.04 16.95
C ALA A 168 0.04 -0.48 16.91
N ALA A 169 0.37 -1.50 17.71
CA ALA A 169 1.68 -2.13 17.68
C ALA A 169 1.91 -2.93 16.38
N ASP A 170 0.87 -3.65 15.93
CA ASP A 170 0.93 -4.43 14.70
C ASP A 170 1.17 -3.56 13.47
N ILE A 171 0.35 -2.52 13.30
CA ILE A 171 0.44 -1.58 12.17
C ILE A 171 1.78 -0.84 12.16
N ALA A 172 2.28 -0.45 13.34
CA ALA A 172 3.52 0.33 13.44
C ALA A 172 4.79 -0.52 13.24
N TYR A 173 4.71 -1.84 13.37
CA TYR A 173 5.90 -2.70 13.38
C TYR A 173 5.65 -4.14 12.91
N ASN A 174 4.77 -4.89 13.57
CA ASN A 174 4.70 -6.36 13.36
C ASN A 174 4.23 -6.73 11.95
N LEU A 175 3.22 -6.04 11.40
CA LEU A 175 2.71 -6.33 10.05
C LEU A 175 3.80 -6.21 8.98
N SER A 176 4.59 -5.13 9.03
CA SER A 176 5.69 -4.92 8.09
C SER A 176 6.76 -5.98 8.28
N LYS A 177 7.16 -6.24 9.53
CA LYS A 177 8.19 -7.23 9.84
C LYS A 177 7.82 -8.63 9.35
N ASP A 178 6.60 -9.07 9.64
CA ASP A 178 6.10 -10.40 9.30
C ASP A 178 5.90 -10.59 7.79
N PHE A 179 5.35 -9.57 7.12
CA PHE A 179 5.07 -9.66 5.70
C PHE A 179 6.36 -9.63 4.86
N PHE A 180 7.29 -8.74 5.18
CA PHE A 180 8.56 -8.56 4.47
C PHE A 180 9.69 -9.50 4.94
N ARG A 181 9.44 -10.37 5.91
CA ARG A 181 10.41 -11.36 6.45
C ARG A 181 11.69 -10.70 7.00
N LEU A 182 11.52 -9.67 7.82
CA LEU A 182 12.59 -8.87 8.44
C LEU A 182 12.92 -9.30 9.88
#